data_AF-D0EZA2-F1
#
_entry.id   AF-D0EZA2-F1
#
_cell.length_a   1.000
_cell.length_b   1.000
_cell.length_c   1.000
_cell.angle_alpha   90.00
_cell.angle_beta   90.00
_cell.angle_gamma   90.00
#
_symmetry.space_group_name_H-M   'P 1'
#
loop_
_entity.id
_entity.type
_entity.pdbx_description
1 polymer ?
#
loop_
_entity_poly.entity_id
_entity_poly.type
_entity_poly.pdbx_seq_one_letter_code
_entity_poly.pdbx_strand_id
1 'polypeptide(L)'
;YGRYTDKKQYCGIGSVKTNLGHLDTAAGMAGCIKVVMSLYHQEIAPSINYKEPNPNLHLEDSPFYVAGEKKELTRENRAHRMALSSFGLGGTNTHAIFEQYPDASEAADAAGPFIIPLSARKKDRLKEY
;
A
#
# COMPACT_ATOMS: atom_id res chain seq x y z
N TYR A 1 12.84 5.10 -15.77
CA TYR A 1 11.63 5.84 -16.16
C TYR A 1 11.81 6.64 -17.45
N GLY A 2 12.91 7.39 -17.66
CA GLY A 2 13.10 8.26 -18.84
C GLY A 2 13.07 7.58 -20.22
N ARG A 3 13.16 6.24 -20.28
CA ARG A 3 12.90 5.45 -21.49
C ARG A 3 11.42 5.34 -21.88
N TYR A 4 10.49 5.63 -20.96
CA TYR A 4 9.06 5.36 -21.11
C TYR A 4 8.17 6.61 -20.98
N THR A 5 8.66 7.68 -20.34
CA THR A 5 7.88 8.89 -20.07
C THR A 5 8.81 10.05 -19.72
N ASP A 6 8.38 11.26 -20.09
CA ASP A 6 8.95 12.55 -19.72
C ASP A 6 8.16 13.26 -18.60
N LYS A 7 6.98 12.70 -18.22
CA LYS A 7 6.15 13.24 -17.14
C LYS A 7 6.91 13.27 -15.82
N LYS A 8 6.76 14.38 -15.10
CA LYS A 8 7.38 14.62 -13.79
C LYS A 8 6.33 14.63 -12.68
N GLN A 9 6.76 14.38 -11.45
CA GLN A 9 5.98 14.62 -10.22
C GLN A 9 4.58 13.96 -10.17
N TYR A 10 4.41 12.77 -10.75
CA TYR A 10 3.11 12.08 -10.78
C TYR A 10 3.07 10.77 -9.98
N CYS A 11 4.22 10.27 -9.51
CA CYS A 11 4.34 9.00 -8.79
C CYS A 11 4.79 9.25 -7.34
N GLY A 12 3.92 8.95 -6.37
CA GLY A 12 4.30 9.05 -4.96
C GLY A 12 5.32 7.98 -4.58
N ILE A 13 6.41 8.37 -3.91
CA ILE A 13 7.39 7.45 -3.32
C ILE A 13 7.38 7.57 -1.79
N GLY A 14 7.52 6.45 -1.10
CA GLY A 14 7.57 6.41 0.36
C GLY A 14 7.95 5.03 0.88
N SER A 15 8.15 4.93 2.19
CA SER A 15 8.54 3.68 2.85
C SER A 15 7.71 3.45 4.10
N VAL A 16 7.31 2.20 4.38
CA VAL A 16 6.69 1.85 5.68
C VAL A 16 7.73 1.82 6.81
N LYS A 17 9.02 1.71 6.46
CA LYS A 17 10.12 1.61 7.43
C LYS A 17 10.27 2.89 8.25
N THR A 18 9.78 4.03 7.78
CA THR A 18 9.75 5.27 8.57
C THR A 18 8.86 5.16 9.80
N ASN A 19 7.86 4.27 9.77
CA ASN A 19 6.91 4.05 10.86
C ASN A 19 7.29 2.88 11.76
N LEU A 20 7.80 1.79 11.16
CA LEU A 20 8.02 0.51 11.85
C LEU A 20 9.49 0.09 11.97
N GLY A 21 10.41 0.88 11.41
CA GLY A 21 11.81 0.47 11.25
C GLY A 21 12.00 -0.61 10.18
N HIS A 22 13.20 -1.17 10.12
CA HIS A 22 13.51 -2.27 9.20
C HIS A 22 13.21 -3.62 9.86
N LEU A 23 12.08 -4.22 9.50
CA LEU A 23 11.63 -5.51 10.04
C LEU A 23 12.36 -6.74 9.44
N ASP A 24 13.61 -6.56 8.99
CA ASP A 24 14.42 -7.57 8.31
C ASP A 24 13.62 -8.45 7.32
N THR A 25 13.44 -9.74 7.63
CA THR A 25 12.73 -10.72 6.81
C THR A 25 11.25 -10.39 6.58
N ALA A 26 10.61 -9.63 7.47
CA ALA A 26 9.22 -9.20 7.35
C ALA A 26 9.06 -7.83 6.66
N ALA A 27 10.16 -7.17 6.26
CA ALA A 27 10.09 -5.83 5.65
C ALA A 27 9.28 -5.82 4.35
N GLY A 28 9.38 -6.88 3.54
CA GLY A 28 8.57 -7.05 2.33
C GLY A 28 7.07 -7.17 2.64
N MET A 29 6.70 -7.93 3.67
CA MET A 29 5.30 -8.11 4.10
C MET A 29 4.68 -6.82 4.62
N ALA A 30 5.41 -6.05 5.44
CA ALA A 30 4.92 -4.75 5.89
C ALA A 30 4.69 -3.78 4.72
N GLY A 31 5.60 -3.78 3.73
CA GLY A 31 5.43 -2.98 2.51
C GLY A 31 4.24 -3.45 1.66
N CYS A 32 4.05 -4.77 1.56
CA CYS A 32 2.92 -5.38 0.86
C CYS A 32 1.58 -4.98 1.49
N ILE A 33 1.45 -5.13 2.81
CA ILE A 33 0.23 -4.75 3.55
C ILE A 33 -0.05 -3.26 3.38
N LYS A 34 0.96 -2.38 3.48
CA LYS A 34 0.80 -0.95 3.21
C LYS A 34 0.20 -0.70 1.82
N VAL A 35 0.77 -1.31 0.77
CA VAL A 35 0.29 -1.13 -0.60
C VAL A 35 -1.15 -1.63 -0.77
N VAL A 36 -1.45 -2.83 -0.29
CA VAL A 36 -2.79 -3.43 -0.39
C VAL A 36 -3.82 -2.55 0.33
N MET A 37 -3.53 -2.13 1.56
CA MET A 37 -4.44 -1.27 2.33
C MET A 37 -4.60 0.13 1.71
N SER A 38 -3.53 0.67 1.12
CA SER A 38 -3.59 1.94 0.39
C SER A 38 -4.46 1.86 -0.86
N LEU A 39 -4.40 0.76 -1.61
CA LEU A 39 -5.28 0.55 -2.76
C LEU A 39 -6.73 0.30 -2.33
N TYR A 40 -6.93 -0.49 -1.26
CA TYR A 40 -8.26 -0.81 -0.72
C TYR A 40 -8.99 0.44 -0.22
N HIS A 41 -8.32 1.26 0.59
CA HIS A 41 -8.89 2.51 1.10
C HIS A 41 -8.82 3.67 0.10
N GLN A 42 -8.20 3.47 -1.07
CA GLN A 42 -7.98 4.53 -2.07
C GLN A 42 -7.25 5.74 -1.46
N GLU A 43 -6.22 5.50 -0.65
CA GLU A 43 -5.46 6.53 0.06
C GLU A 43 -3.95 6.23 0.07
N ILE A 44 -3.13 7.24 -0.20
CA ILE A 44 -1.69 7.20 -0.01
C ILE A 44 -1.39 7.58 1.44
N ALA A 45 -0.82 6.63 2.19
CA ALA A 45 -0.37 6.88 3.56
C ALA A 45 0.99 7.60 3.59
N PRO A 46 1.17 8.59 4.50
CA PRO A 46 2.36 9.43 4.55
C PRO A 46 3.62 8.61 4.91
N SER A 47 4.74 8.96 4.28
CA SER A 47 6.10 8.59 4.68
C SER A 47 6.62 9.65 5.64
N ILE A 48 6.80 9.27 6.90
CA ILE A 48 7.14 10.22 7.98
C ILE A 48 8.65 10.43 8.12
N ASN A 49 9.07 11.30 9.04
CA ASN A 49 10.48 11.68 9.27
C ASN A 49 11.14 12.30 8.03
N TYR A 50 10.36 13.04 7.25
CA TYR A 50 10.76 13.75 6.04
C TYR A 50 10.44 15.24 6.18
N LYS A 51 11.37 16.11 5.78
CA LYS A 51 11.16 17.57 5.77
C LYS A 51 11.62 18.18 4.45
N GLU A 52 12.83 17.85 4.02
CA GLU A 52 13.43 18.35 2.78
C GLU A 52 13.98 17.18 1.95
N PRO A 53 13.91 17.26 0.61
CA PRO A 53 14.45 16.22 -0.26
C PRO A 53 15.97 16.15 -0.16
N ASN A 54 16.52 14.94 -0.25
CA ASN A 54 17.97 14.77 -0.43
C ASN A 54 18.35 15.34 -1.82
N PRO A 55 19.21 16.37 -1.91
CA PRO A 55 19.55 17.02 -3.18
C PRO A 55 20.13 16.08 -4.23
N ASN A 56 20.78 14.99 -3.81
CA ASN A 56 21.36 14.01 -4.73
C ASN A 56 20.31 13.22 -5.51
N LEU A 57 19.04 13.22 -5.07
CA LEU A 57 17.98 12.47 -5.72
C LEU A 57 17.38 13.19 -6.94
N HIS A 58 17.59 14.51 -7.08
CA HIS A 58 17.05 15.33 -8.18
C HIS A 58 15.56 15.04 -8.43
N LEU A 59 14.76 15.01 -7.36
CA LEU A 59 13.38 14.54 -7.41
C LEU A 59 12.52 15.41 -8.31
N GLU A 60 12.75 16.72 -8.31
CA GLU A 60 12.07 17.74 -9.10
C GLU A 60 12.08 17.45 -10.61
N ASP A 61 13.13 16.80 -11.11
CA ASP A 61 13.28 16.41 -12.51
C ASP A 61 12.83 14.98 -12.79
N SER A 62 12.36 14.28 -11.77
CA SER A 62 11.93 12.89 -11.85
C SER A 62 10.40 12.76 -11.85
N PRO A 63 9.87 11.56 -12.20
CA PRO A 63 8.46 11.22 -11.98
C PRO A 63 8.02 11.25 -10.52
N PHE A 64 8.96 11.22 -9.57
CA PHE A 64 8.68 10.91 -8.18
C PHE A 64 8.57 12.15 -7.30
N TYR A 65 7.56 12.16 -6.43
CA TYR A 65 7.46 13.08 -5.30
C TYR A 65 7.39 12.28 -4.01
N VAL A 66 7.96 12.79 -2.92
CA VAL A 66 7.84 12.11 -1.61
C VAL A 66 6.41 12.24 -1.11
N ALA A 67 5.76 11.12 -0.84
CA ALA A 67 4.42 11.09 -0.26
C ALA A 67 4.46 11.43 1.23
N GLY A 68 4.76 12.69 1.57
CA GLY A 68 4.90 13.18 2.95
C GLY A 68 3.58 13.43 3.68
N GLU A 69 2.48 13.50 2.94
CA GLU A 69 1.14 13.79 3.46
C GLU A 69 0.15 12.70 3.04
N LYS A 70 -0.93 12.55 3.82
CA LYS A 70 -2.06 11.71 3.42
C LYS A 70 -2.69 12.31 2.17
N LYS A 71 -2.89 11.48 1.14
CA LYS A 71 -3.52 11.91 -0.11
C LYS A 71 -4.57 10.89 -0.56
N GLU A 72 -5.77 11.36 -0.84
CA GLU A 72 -6.80 10.53 -1.46
C GLU A 72 -6.43 10.22 -2.92
N LEU A 73 -6.64 8.98 -3.31
CA LEU A 73 -6.59 8.57 -4.70
C LEU A 73 -7.96 8.88 -5.31
N THR A 74 -8.06 10.02 -5.98
CA THR A 74 -9.27 10.39 -6.72
C THR A 74 -9.61 9.30 -7.73
N ARG A 75 -10.85 8.80 -7.68
CA ARG A 75 -11.39 7.84 -8.66
C ARG A 75 -11.26 8.40 -10.07
N GLU A 76 -10.21 7.97 -10.76
CA GLU A 76 -10.09 8.15 -12.20
C GLU A 76 -10.81 6.99 -12.91
N ASN A 77 -11.10 7.13 -14.20
CA ASN A 77 -11.63 6.04 -15.04
C ASN A 77 -10.66 4.84 -15.21
N ARG A 78 -9.64 4.72 -14.35
CA ARG A 78 -8.57 3.72 -14.40
C ARG A 78 -8.23 3.26 -12.98
N ALA A 79 -8.04 1.96 -12.82
CA ALA A 79 -7.59 1.37 -11.57
C ALA A 79 -6.22 1.92 -11.16
N HIS A 80 -6.07 2.29 -9.88
CA HIS A 80 -4.80 2.73 -9.35
C HIS A 80 -3.80 1.57 -9.28
N ARG A 81 -2.53 1.87 -9.50
CA ARG A 81 -1.43 0.90 -9.43
C ARG A 81 -0.36 1.39 -8.48
N MET A 82 0.23 0.46 -7.75
CA MET A 82 1.36 0.72 -6.85
C MET A 82 2.43 -0.34 -7.04
N ALA A 83 3.68 0.06 -6.86
CA ALA A 83 4.82 -0.84 -6.94
C ALA A 83 5.50 -0.97 -5.57
N LEU A 84 6.02 -2.16 -5.28
CA LEU A 84 6.78 -2.46 -4.07
C LEU A 84 8.16 -2.98 -4.46
N SER A 85 9.20 -2.47 -3.81
CA SER A 85 10.57 -2.96 -3.94
C SER A 85 11.10 -3.45 -2.61
N SER A 86 11.87 -4.55 -2.63
CA SER A 86 12.66 -5.02 -1.50
C SER A 86 14.02 -5.50 -1.98
N PHE A 87 15.09 -5.00 -1.37
CA PHE A 87 16.47 -5.29 -1.74
C PHE A 87 17.17 -5.91 -0.54
N GLY A 88 17.49 -7.20 -0.64
CA GLY A 88 18.16 -7.95 0.41
C GLY A 88 19.65 -7.61 0.46
N LEU A 89 20.23 -7.65 1.67
CA LEU A 89 21.64 -7.35 1.89
C LEU A 89 22.58 -8.21 1.03
N GLY A 90 22.22 -9.48 0.79
CA GLY A 90 22.97 -10.42 -0.05
C GLY A 90 22.84 -10.20 -1.56
N GLY A 91 22.15 -9.15 -2.01
CA GLY A 91 21.98 -8.80 -3.43
C GLY A 91 20.73 -9.41 -4.10
N THR A 92 19.94 -10.23 -3.39
CA THR A 92 18.66 -10.70 -3.89
C THR A 92 17.62 -9.58 -3.89
N ASN A 93 17.09 -9.26 -5.06
CA ASN A 93 16.16 -8.15 -5.26
C ASN A 93 14.80 -8.64 -5.70
N THR A 94 13.74 -8.05 -5.17
CA THR A 94 12.36 -8.33 -5.59
C THR A 94 11.60 -7.03 -5.87
N HIS A 95 10.70 -7.11 -6.85
CA HIS A 95 9.82 -6.01 -7.24
C HIS A 95 8.46 -6.57 -7.65
N ALA A 96 7.38 -5.94 -7.21
CA ALA A 96 6.02 -6.36 -7.50
C ALA A 96 5.13 -5.15 -7.81
N ILE A 97 4.14 -5.35 -8.67
CA ILE A 97 3.14 -4.35 -9.03
C ILE A 97 1.77 -4.87 -8.60
N PHE A 98 1.00 -3.98 -7.97
CA PHE A 98 -0.35 -4.22 -7.49
C PHE A 98 -1.31 -3.29 -8.23
N GLU A 99 -2.53 -3.77 -8.45
CA GLU A 99 -3.61 -3.01 -9.06
C GLU A 99 -4.82 -3.04 -8.12
N GLN A 100 -5.52 -1.91 -8.03
CA GLN A 100 -6.78 -1.82 -7.30
C GLN A 100 -7.81 -2.74 -7.96
N TYR A 101 -8.42 -3.62 -7.17
CA TYR A 101 -9.57 -4.39 -7.63
C TYR A 101 -10.82 -3.49 -7.67
N PRO A 102 -11.62 -3.50 -8.74
CA PRO A 102 -12.84 -2.70 -8.80
C PRO A 102 -13.83 -3.15 -7.73
N ASP A 103 -14.68 -2.25 -7.25
CA ASP A 103 -15.83 -2.65 -6.42
C ASP A 103 -16.65 -3.67 -7.21
N ALA A 104 -16.68 -4.91 -6.72
CA ALA A 104 -17.68 -5.86 -7.16
C ALA A 104 -19.03 -5.26 -6.81
N SER A 105 -19.99 -5.27 -7.74
CA SER A 105 -21.35 -4.80 -7.49
C SER A 105 -21.82 -5.35 -6.15
N GLU A 106 -22.35 -4.48 -5.27
CA GLU A 106 -22.91 -4.91 -4.00
C GLU A 106 -23.85 -6.10 -4.26
N ALA A 107 -23.51 -7.25 -3.68
CA ALA A 107 -24.42 -8.39 -3.71
C ALA A 107 -25.72 -7.92 -3.06
N ALA A 108 -26.85 -8.17 -3.71
CA ALA A 108 -28.15 -7.75 -3.19
C ALA A 108 -28.29 -8.23 -1.74
N ASP A 109 -28.68 -7.32 -0.84
CA ASP A 109 -28.93 -7.66 0.55
C ASP A 109 -29.94 -8.80 0.63
N ALA A 110 -29.51 -9.92 1.21
CA ALA A 110 -30.40 -11.03 1.47
C ALA A 110 -31.40 -10.62 2.56
N ALA A 111 -32.69 -10.69 2.28
CA ALA A 111 -33.73 -10.38 3.25
C ALA A 111 -33.98 -11.54 4.22
N GLY A 112 -34.30 -11.21 5.48
CA GLY A 112 -34.72 -12.18 6.50
C GLY A 112 -33.70 -12.42 7.62
N PRO A 113 -33.97 -13.38 8.53
CA PRO A 113 -33.04 -13.71 9.60
C PRO A 113 -31.80 -14.41 9.08
N PHE A 114 -30.64 -14.07 9.64
CA PHE A 114 -29.36 -14.72 9.36
C PHE A 114 -28.98 -15.69 10.47
N ILE A 115 -28.30 -16.78 10.07
CA ILE A 115 -27.63 -17.69 11.00
C ILE A 115 -26.13 -17.43 10.89
N ILE A 116 -25.51 -17.01 11.99
CA ILE A 116 -24.06 -16.78 12.08
C ILE A 116 -23.47 -17.87 12.98
N PRO A 117 -23.02 -19.01 12.43
CA PRO A 117 -22.48 -20.10 13.24
C PRO A 117 -21.07 -19.77 13.72
N LEU A 118 -20.93 -19.41 15.00
CA LEU A 118 -19.64 -19.24 15.65
C LEU A 118 -19.16 -20.57 16.26
N SER A 119 -17.88 -20.88 16.07
CA SER A 119 -17.25 -22.05 16.69
C SER A 119 -15.83 -21.74 17.11
N ALA A 120 -15.39 -22.42 18.17
CA ALA A 120 -14.01 -22.35 18.65
C ALA A 120 -13.61 -23.70 19.26
N ARG A 121 -12.30 -23.97 19.34
CA ARG A 121 -11.79 -25.24 19.88
C ARG A 121 -12.14 -25.47 21.36
N LYS A 122 -12.36 -24.40 22.14
CA LYS A 122 -12.69 -24.46 23.57
C LYS A 122 -13.80 -23.48 23.92
N LYS A 123 -14.55 -23.75 24.99
CA LYS A 123 -15.68 -22.92 25.45
C LYS A 123 -15.25 -21.51 25.86
N ASP A 124 -14.09 -21.35 26.48
CA ASP A 124 -13.54 -20.05 26.84
C ASP A 124 -13.17 -19.23 25.60
N ARG A 125 -12.61 -19.88 24.56
CA ARG A 125 -12.34 -19.22 23.28
C ARG A 125 -13.61 -18.75 22.57
N LEU A 126 -14.70 -19.52 22.67
CA LEU A 126 -15.99 -19.12 22.09
C LEU A 126 -16.59 -17.88 22.80
N LYS A 127 -16.23 -17.63 24.07
CA LYS A 127 -16.67 -16.43 24.79
C LYS A 127 -15.84 -15.19 24.44
N GLU A 128 -14.61 -15.38 23.95
CA GLU A 128 -13.74 -14.28 23.51
C GLU A 128 -13.95 -13.89 22.04
N TYR A 129 -14.51 -14.80 21.23
CA TYR A 129 -14.83 -14.58 19.83
C TYR A 129 -15.96 -13.54 19.69
#